data_AF-A0A8X6VH25-F1
#
_entry.id   AF-A0A8X6VH25-F1
#
_cell.length_a   1.000
_cell.length_b   1.000
_cell.length_c   1.000
_cell.angle_alpha   90.00
_cell.angle_beta   90.00
_cell.angle_gamma   90.00
#
_symmetry.space_group_name_H-M   'P 1'
#
loop_
_entity.id
_entity.type
_entity.pdbx_description
1 polymer ?
#
loop_
_entity_poly.entity_id
_entity_poly.type
_entity_poly.pdbx_seq_one_letter_code
_entity_poly.pdbx_strand_id
1 'polypeptide(L)'
;MGSLVLNRLSLSDSRLRYGFSGVYSSDKLPKQRKRYRSFIMNTDPAHCKGQHWQAIYFRQDNHYVFFCSYGTRPQYDIEQFIIENSISFEWNENILQHPNDMRSLLPIFFVVYFSRATNQPIAQWKSLCQ
;
A
#
# COMPACT_ATOMS: atom_id res chain seq x y z
N MET A 1 1.57 3.42 16.12
CA MET A 1 2.63 2.38 16.08
C MET A 1 3.17 2.13 14.65
N GLY A 2 2.33 2.02 13.62
CA GLY A 2 2.79 1.72 12.25
C GLY A 2 3.70 2.76 11.57
N SER A 3 3.49 4.07 11.82
CA SER A 3 4.26 5.14 11.16
C SER A 3 5.75 5.17 11.56
N LEU A 4 6.08 4.87 12.82
CA LEU A 4 7.47 4.84 13.31
C LEU A 4 8.28 3.68 12.72
N VAL A 5 7.67 2.49 12.61
CA VAL A 5 8.30 1.31 11.99
C VAL A 5 8.56 1.58 10.50
N LEU A 6 7.60 2.18 9.80
CA LEU A 6 7.74 2.53 8.40
C LEU A 6 8.82 3.57 8.14
N ASN A 7 8.88 4.61 8.96
CA ASN A 7 9.93 5.63 8.85
C ASN A 7 11.32 5.03 9.10
N ARG A 8 11.46 4.09 10.04
CA ARG A 8 12.74 3.40 10.25
C ARG A 8 13.12 2.51 9.07
N LEU A 9 12.16 1.72 8.57
CA LEU A 9 12.39 0.81 7.43
C LEU A 9 12.72 1.57 6.14
N SER A 10 12.02 2.68 5.87
CA SER A 10 12.27 3.50 4.68
C SER A 10 13.63 4.16 4.69
N LEU A 11 14.17 4.51 5.85
CA LEU A 11 15.53 5.04 5.98
C LEU A 11 16.59 3.96 5.81
N SER A 12 16.32 2.72 6.24
CA SER A 12 17.26 1.60 6.16
C SER A 12 17.32 0.90 4.80
N ASP A 13 16.22 0.89 4.04
CA ASP A 13 16.17 0.24 2.72
C ASP A 13 16.28 1.31 1.61
N SER A 14 17.35 1.26 0.83
CA SER A 14 17.63 2.26 -0.21
C SER A 14 16.55 2.34 -1.29
N ARG A 15 15.84 1.23 -1.59
CA ARG A 15 14.76 1.22 -2.58
C ARG A 15 13.52 1.90 -2.04
N LEU A 16 13.21 1.67 -0.76
CA LEU A 16 12.14 2.39 -0.08
C LEU A 16 12.49 3.86 0.15
N ARG A 17 13.74 4.20 0.44
CA ARG A 17 14.18 5.58 0.67
C ARG A 17 13.82 6.53 -0.48
N TYR A 18 13.91 6.06 -1.72
CA TYR A 18 13.61 6.86 -2.91
C TYR A 18 12.23 6.62 -3.50
N GLY A 19 11.66 5.43 -3.28
CA GLY A 19 10.37 5.03 -3.85
C GLY A 19 9.17 5.19 -2.90
N PHE A 20 9.38 5.22 -1.59
CA PHE A 20 8.28 5.31 -0.62
C PHE A 20 7.89 6.77 -0.38
N SER A 21 6.63 7.09 -0.63
CA SER A 21 6.10 8.44 -0.42
C SER A 21 5.86 8.74 1.06
N GLY A 22 5.33 7.75 1.79
CA GLY A 22 4.93 7.93 3.17
C GLY A 22 3.63 7.23 3.54
N VAL A 23 3.13 7.63 4.70
CA VAL A 23 1.92 7.13 5.33
C VAL A 23 0.89 8.24 5.36
N TYR A 24 -0.29 7.98 4.81
CA TYR A 24 -1.34 8.98 4.64
C TYR A 24 -2.65 8.52 5.28
N SER A 25 -3.52 9.47 5.63
CA SER A 25 -4.95 9.20 5.78
C SER A 25 -5.63 9.27 4.41
N SER A 26 -6.82 8.68 4.26
CA SER A 26 -7.54 8.63 2.98
C SER A 26 -7.76 10.02 2.37
N ASP A 27 -8.06 11.01 3.21
CA ASP A 27 -8.29 12.43 2.83
C ASP A 27 -7.00 13.25 2.64
N LYS A 28 -5.83 12.66 2.88
CA LYS A 28 -4.52 13.34 2.81
C LYS A 28 -3.59 12.74 1.77
N LEU A 29 -4.11 11.87 0.88
CA LEU A 29 -3.34 11.42 -0.27
C LEU A 29 -2.93 12.62 -1.14
N PRO A 30 -1.70 12.62 -1.68
CA PRO A 30 -1.27 13.67 -2.59
C PRO A 30 -2.09 13.59 -3.88
N LYS A 31 -2.38 14.74 -4.49
CA LYS A 31 -3.08 14.78 -5.80
C LYS A 31 -2.32 14.07 -6.92
N GLN A 32 -0.99 14.00 -6.82
CA GLN A 32 -0.13 13.36 -7.81
C GLN A 32 0.95 12.54 -7.12
N ARG A 33 1.25 11.37 -7.68
CA ARG A 33 2.29 10.46 -7.15
C ARG A 33 3.72 11.01 -7.26
N LYS A 34 3.97 11.93 -8.21
CA LYS A 34 5.32 12.39 -8.59
C LYS A 34 6.26 11.21 -8.92
N ARG A 35 7.41 11.11 -8.26
CA ARG A 35 8.40 10.03 -8.45
C ARG A 35 8.16 8.79 -7.58
N TYR A 36 7.20 8.86 -6.65
CA TYR A 36 7.03 7.82 -5.66
C TYR A 36 6.32 6.60 -6.25
N ARG A 37 6.75 5.44 -5.77
CA ARG A 37 6.29 4.13 -6.20
C ARG A 37 5.50 3.38 -5.15
N SER A 38 5.52 3.82 -3.89
CA SER A 38 4.78 3.13 -2.85
C SER A 38 4.17 4.07 -1.82
N PHE A 39 2.97 3.72 -1.39
CA PHE A 39 2.15 4.50 -0.49
C PHE A 39 1.50 3.55 0.50
N ILE A 40 1.43 3.97 1.76
CA ILE A 40 0.58 3.30 2.75
C ILE A 40 -0.47 4.30 3.18
N MET A 41 -1.70 3.85 3.24
CA MET A 41 -2.85 4.69 3.57
C MET A 41 -3.70 4.05 4.64
N ASN A 42 -4.23 4.90 5.51
CA ASN A 42 -5.33 4.55 6.36
C ASN A 42 -6.65 4.75 5.59
N THR A 43 -7.62 3.87 5.77
CA THR A 43 -8.97 4.09 5.21
C THR A 43 -9.70 5.22 5.90
N ASP A 44 -9.38 5.49 7.17
CA ASP A 44 -10.02 6.56 7.92
C ASP A 44 -9.40 7.92 7.57
N PRO A 45 -10.22 8.99 7.56
CA PRO A 45 -9.74 10.35 7.48
C PRO A 45 -8.80 10.73 8.63
N ALA A 46 -8.00 11.78 8.45
CA ALA A 46 -7.00 12.23 9.41
C ALA A 46 -7.55 12.63 10.80
N HIS A 47 -8.83 12.98 10.87
CA HIS A 47 -9.50 13.32 12.14
C HIS A 47 -10.02 12.09 12.90
N CYS A 48 -9.96 10.90 12.31
CA CYS A 48 -10.39 9.64 12.90
C CYS A 48 -9.19 8.85 13.45
N LYS A 49 -9.47 7.82 14.25
CA LYS A 49 -8.44 7.06 15.00
C LYS A 49 -7.50 6.22 14.11
N GLY A 50 -7.88 5.94 12.86
CA GLY A 50 -7.07 5.20 11.92
C GLY A 50 -7.04 3.71 12.21
N GLN A 51 -8.02 2.97 11.70
CA GLN A 51 -8.27 1.58 12.09
C GLN A 51 -7.78 0.52 11.10
N HIS A 52 -7.61 0.88 9.82
CA HIS A 52 -7.22 -0.09 8.80
C HIS A 52 -6.22 0.52 7.81
N TRP A 53 -5.18 -0.24 7.49
CA TRP A 53 -4.07 0.18 6.65
C TRP A 53 -4.03 -0.62 5.36
N GLN A 54 -3.81 0.06 4.25
CA GLN A 54 -3.74 -0.47 2.89
C GLN A 54 -2.47 0.03 2.22
N ALA A 55 -2.05 -0.62 1.14
CA ALA A 55 -0.86 -0.22 0.39
C ALA A 55 -1.12 -0.13 -1.11
N ILE A 56 -0.42 0.78 -1.77
CA ILE A 56 -0.32 0.84 -3.22
C ILE A 56 1.14 0.72 -3.60
N TYR A 57 1.43 -0.08 -4.62
CA TYR A 57 2.72 -0.13 -5.30
C TYR A 57 2.56 0.13 -6.80
N PHE A 58 3.42 1.00 -7.34
CA PHE A 58 3.42 1.44 -8.72
C PHE A 58 4.56 0.75 -9.46
N ARG A 59 4.22 -0.09 -10.44
CA ARG A 59 5.17 -0.77 -11.31
C ARG A 59 5.73 0.19 -12.37
N GLN A 60 6.78 -0.23 -13.08
CA GLN A 60 7.47 0.62 -14.06
C GLN A 60 6.64 0.85 -15.33
N ASP A 61 5.73 -0.07 -15.63
CA ASP A 61 4.80 -0.09 -16.76
C ASP A 61 3.53 0.74 -16.53
N ASN A 62 3.49 1.57 -15.48
CA ASN A 62 2.28 2.25 -15.03
C ASN A 62 1.11 1.29 -14.74
N HIS A 63 1.43 0.04 -14.35
CA HIS A 63 0.52 -0.88 -13.69
C HIS A 63 0.62 -0.76 -12.17
N TYR A 64 -0.49 -0.96 -11.49
CA TYR A 64 -0.64 -0.65 -10.07
C TYR A 64 -1.06 -1.89 -9.32
N VAL A 65 -0.51 -2.07 -8.13
CA VAL A 65 -0.85 -3.19 -7.26
C VAL A 65 -1.37 -2.61 -5.97
N PHE A 66 -2.65 -2.82 -5.70
CA PHE A 66 -3.31 -2.45 -4.46
C PHE A 66 -3.34 -3.63 -3.51
N PHE A 67 -3.13 -3.34 -2.23
CA PHE A 67 -3.15 -4.34 -1.17
C PHE A 67 -4.07 -3.93 -0.04
N CYS A 68 -4.98 -4.84 0.28
CA CYS A 68 -5.84 -4.79 1.45
C CYS A 68 -5.82 -6.15 2.15
N SER A 69 -5.47 -6.21 3.44
CA SER A 69 -5.42 -7.49 4.16
C SER A 69 -6.78 -8.17 4.27
N TYR A 70 -7.88 -7.43 4.09
CA TYR A 70 -9.25 -7.97 4.07
C TYR A 70 -9.71 -8.41 2.68
N GLY A 71 -8.84 -8.37 1.67
CA GLY A 71 -9.17 -8.81 0.32
C GLY A 71 -10.12 -7.89 -0.46
N THR A 72 -10.32 -6.65 0.01
CA THR A 72 -11.26 -5.72 -0.63
C THR A 72 -10.59 -4.91 -1.73
N ARG A 73 -11.37 -4.48 -2.72
CA ARG A 73 -10.97 -3.50 -3.74
C ARG A 73 -10.75 -2.10 -3.10
N PRO A 74 -9.98 -1.20 -3.73
CA PRO A 74 -9.90 0.19 -3.28
C PRO A 74 -11.28 0.87 -3.33
N GLN A 75 -11.48 1.88 -2.47
CA GLN A 75 -12.73 2.62 -2.36
C GLN A 75 -12.49 4.12 -2.27
N TYR A 76 -13.47 4.91 -2.71
CA TYR A 76 -13.54 6.37 -2.53
C TYR A 76 -12.24 7.09 -2.99
N ASP A 77 -11.68 7.94 -2.14
CA ASP A 77 -10.48 8.75 -2.42
C ASP A 77 -9.27 7.89 -2.85
N ILE A 78 -9.16 6.66 -2.33
CA ILE A 78 -8.07 5.74 -2.68
C ILE A 78 -8.24 5.24 -4.12
N GLU A 79 -9.46 4.87 -4.50
CA GLU A 79 -9.77 4.44 -5.86
C GLU A 79 -9.55 5.60 -6.85
N GLN A 80 -10.03 6.79 -6.50
CA GLN A 80 -9.81 8.00 -7.31
C GLN A 80 -8.32 8.28 -7.52
N PHE A 81 -7.52 8.23 -6.45
CA PHE A 81 -6.07 8.43 -6.54
C PHE A 81 -5.39 7.40 -7.44
N ILE A 82 -5.81 6.12 -7.40
CA ILE A 82 -5.30 5.08 -8.29
C ILE A 82 -5.68 5.37 -9.74
N ILE A 83 -6.93 5.72 -10.03
CA ILE A 83 -7.41 5.99 -11.39
C ILE A 83 -6.67 7.19 -12.02
N GLU A 84 -6.56 8.30 -11.29
CA GLU A 84 -5.78 9.47 -11.73
C GLU A 84 -4.28 9.19 -11.82
N ASN A 85 -3.86 8.23 -11.00
CA ASN A 85 -2.57 7.57 -10.95
C ASN A 85 -2.15 6.88 -12.26
N SER A 86 -3.03 6.02 -12.80
CA SER A 86 -2.68 4.75 -13.43
C SER A 86 -3.26 4.50 -14.82
N ILE A 87 -2.67 3.54 -15.54
CA ILE A 87 -3.31 2.98 -16.74
C ILE A 87 -4.24 1.82 -16.34
N SER A 88 -3.81 1.00 -15.38
CA SER A 88 -4.58 -0.12 -14.86
C SER A 88 -4.07 -0.53 -13.48
N PHE A 89 -4.91 -1.27 -12.75
CA PHE A 89 -4.60 -1.75 -11.42
C PHE A 89 -5.11 -3.17 -11.18
N GLU A 90 -4.42 -3.89 -10.28
CA GLU A 90 -4.84 -5.17 -9.71
C GLU A 90 -4.90 -5.05 -8.18
N TRP A 91 -5.68 -5.91 -7.53
CA TRP A 91 -5.71 -6.03 -6.08
C TRP A 91 -5.74 -7.48 -5.62
N ASN A 92 -5.52 -7.73 -4.34
CA ASN A 92 -5.70 -9.05 -3.76
C ASN A 92 -7.15 -9.24 -3.31
N GLU A 93 -7.78 -10.33 -3.74
CA GLU A 93 -9.13 -10.73 -3.29
C GLU A 93 -9.09 -11.64 -2.05
N ASN A 94 -7.92 -12.22 -1.77
CA ASN A 94 -7.76 -13.13 -0.63
C ASN A 94 -7.80 -12.36 0.69
N ILE A 95 -8.58 -12.87 1.63
CA ILE A 95 -8.61 -12.42 3.02
C ILE A 95 -7.40 -13.01 3.74
N LEU A 96 -6.42 -12.16 4.07
CA LEU A 96 -5.22 -12.53 4.81
C LEU A 96 -5.34 -12.20 6.31
N GLN A 97 -6.38 -11.45 6.67
CA GLN A 97 -6.62 -11.03 8.05
C GLN A 97 -8.12 -10.86 8.27
N HIS A 98 -8.58 -11.21 9.47
CA HIS A 98 -9.96 -10.95 9.86
C HIS A 98 -10.20 -9.44 10.12
N PRO A 99 -11.35 -8.86 9.76
CA PRO A 99 -11.65 -7.43 9.96
C PRO A 99 -11.48 -6.91 11.39
N ASN A 100 -11.65 -7.78 12.39
CA ASN A 100 -11.50 -7.44 13.81
C ASN A 100 -10.03 -7.40 14.27
N ASP A 101 -9.09 -7.83 13.44
CA ASP A 101 -7.68 -7.71 13.71
C ASP A 101 -7.12 -6.46 13.01
N MET A 102 -7.09 -5.35 13.75
CA MET A 102 -6.74 -4.01 13.23
C MET A 102 -5.24 -3.69 13.34
N ARG A 103 -4.42 -4.64 13.84
CA ARG A 103 -2.99 -4.40 14.17
C ARG A 103 -2.02 -5.03 13.17
N SER A 104 -2.38 -5.03 11.89
CA SER A 104 -1.55 -5.64 10.85
C SER A 104 -0.39 -4.75 10.42
N LEU A 105 0.78 -5.36 10.28
CA LEU A 105 1.94 -4.80 9.57
C LEU A 105 2.01 -5.28 8.11
N LEU A 106 0.99 -6.00 7.61
CA LEU A 106 1.00 -6.61 6.28
C LEU A 106 1.19 -5.59 5.13
N PRO A 107 0.59 -4.38 5.15
CA PRO A 107 0.86 -3.37 4.12
C PRO A 107 2.34 -2.98 4.03
N ILE A 108 3.06 -3.03 5.15
CA ILE A 108 4.50 -2.74 5.21
C ILE A 108 5.28 -3.83 4.50
N PHE A 109 5.01 -5.09 4.84
CA PHE A 109 5.66 -6.24 4.22
C PHE A 109 5.39 -6.29 2.71
N PHE A 110 4.15 -5.97 2.30
CA PHE A 110 3.77 -5.85 0.90
C PHE A 110 4.64 -4.82 0.16
N VAL A 111 4.77 -3.61 0.70
CA VAL A 111 5.60 -2.55 0.07
C VAL A 111 7.07 -2.96 0.00
N VAL A 112 7.61 -3.58 1.05
CA VAL A 112 8.98 -4.11 1.07
C VAL A 112 9.16 -5.17 -0.03
N TYR A 113 8.24 -6.12 -0.13
CA TYR A 113 8.30 -7.19 -1.13
C TYR A 113 8.32 -6.65 -2.55
N PHE A 114 7.36 -5.80 -2.92
CA PHE A 114 7.27 -5.25 -4.26
C PHE A 114 8.41 -4.28 -4.61
N SER A 115 8.98 -3.60 -3.61
CA SER A 115 10.19 -2.79 -3.82
C SER A 115 11.40 -3.63 -4.26
N ARG A 116 11.43 -4.91 -3.90
CA ARG A 116 12.52 -5.85 -4.23
C ARG A 116 12.20 -6.72 -5.44
N ALA A 117 10.92 -6.90 -5.77
CA ALA A 117 10.44 -7.80 -6.81
C ALA A 117 9.56 -7.07 -7.84
N THR A 118 10.15 -6.14 -8.60
CA THR A 118 9.45 -5.10 -9.39
C THR A 118 8.48 -5.60 -10.47
N ASN A 119 8.51 -6.90 -10.80
CA ASN A 119 7.67 -7.51 -11.84
C ASN A 119 6.90 -8.76 -11.39
N GLN A 120 6.86 -9.08 -10.10
CA GLN A 120 6.12 -10.27 -9.67
C GLN A 120 4.61 -10.02 -9.63
N PRO A 121 3.78 -10.97 -10.06
CA PRO A 121 2.34 -10.88 -9.90
C PRO A 121 1.96 -10.82 -8.43
N ILE A 122 0.89 -10.10 -8.08
CA ILE A 122 0.31 -10.17 -6.73
C ILE A 122 -0.07 -11.60 -6.33
N ALA A 123 -0.31 -12.47 -7.32
CA ALA A 123 -0.53 -13.88 -7.10
C ALA A 123 0.67 -14.63 -6.48
N GLN A 124 1.92 -14.22 -6.72
CA GLN A 124 3.09 -14.88 -6.11
C GLN A 124 3.33 -14.44 -4.67
N TRP A 125 2.91 -13.23 -4.28
CA TRP A 125 2.88 -12.84 -2.87
C TRP A 125 2.07 -13.83 -2.02
N LYS A 126 1.05 -14.48 -2.63
CA LYS A 126 0.17 -15.45 -1.98
C LYS A 126 0.91 -16.65 -1.38
N SER A 127 1.99 -17.14 -1.99
CA SER A 127 2.72 -18.31 -1.50
C SER A 127 3.69 -17.99 -0.35
N LEU A 128 3.96 -16.71 -0.10
CA LEU A 128 4.91 -16.28 0.92
C LEU A 128 4.25 -15.95 2.27
N CYS A 129 2.92 -15.93 2.31
CA CYS A 129 2.12 -15.65 3.52
C CYS A 129 1.47 -16.91 4.13
N GLN A 130 1.83 -18.11 3.65
CA GLN A 130 1.49 -19.41 4.24
C GLN A 130 2.64 -19.88 5.12
#